data_AF-D5WY11-F1
#
_entry.id   AF-D5WY11-F1
#
_cell.length_a   1.000
_cell.length_b   1.000
_cell.length_c   1.000
_cell.angle_alpha   90.00
_cell.angle_beta   90.00
_cell.angle_gamma   90.00
#
_symmetry.space_group_name_H-M   'P 1'
#
loop_
_entity.id
_entity.type
_entity.pdbx_description
1 polymer ?
#
loop_
_entity_poly.entity_id
_entity_poly.type
_entity_poly.pdbx_seq_one_letter_code
_entity_poly.pdbx_strand_id
1 'polypeptide(L)'
;MAIPKKLPKFLWPLFHNYVPESIDPVRNWKFVIKTVMVAGTWEQLEWAAQTYGRDRFEQVVREDLEGNRELPRPVANFWSIALWGEPLPPLQKGERWKPTRKIPGV
;
A
#
# COMPACT_ATOMS: atom_id res chain seq x y z
N MET A 1 -10.96 -10.84 -10.58
CA MET A 1 -10.01 -11.80 -11.18
C MET A 1 -9.54 -12.75 -10.08
N ALA A 2 -9.10 -13.98 -10.38
CA ALA A 2 -8.55 -14.86 -9.33
C ALA A 2 -7.13 -14.39 -8.96
N ILE A 3 -6.82 -14.30 -7.66
CA ILE A 3 -5.47 -13.91 -7.19
C ILE A 3 -4.48 -15.02 -7.59
N PRO A 4 -3.36 -14.69 -8.27
CA PRO A 4 -2.41 -15.71 -8.69
C PRO A 4 -1.67 -16.33 -7.50
N LYS A 5 -1.26 -17.59 -7.65
CA LYS A 5 -0.50 -18.33 -6.62
C LYS A 5 0.93 -17.81 -6.42
N LYS A 6 1.46 -17.03 -7.36
CA LYS A 6 2.82 -16.46 -7.33
C LYS A 6 2.78 -15.03 -7.80
N LEU A 7 3.68 -14.19 -7.26
CA LEU A 7 3.81 -12.82 -7.69
C LEU A 7 4.27 -12.75 -9.16
N PRO A 8 3.52 -12.08 -10.06
CA PRO A 8 3.92 -11.90 -11.44
C PRO A 8 5.30 -11.26 -11.61
N LYS A 9 6.08 -11.76 -12.57
CA LYS A 9 7.47 -11.31 -12.82
C LYS A 9 7.62 -9.82 -13.07
N PHE A 10 6.64 -9.20 -13.73
CA PHE A 10 6.69 -7.76 -14.02
C PHE A 10 6.54 -6.88 -12.77
N LEU A 11 6.11 -7.42 -11.62
CA LEU A 11 6.11 -6.72 -10.34
C LEU A 11 7.42 -6.86 -9.58
N TRP A 12 8.26 -7.84 -9.92
CA TRP A 12 9.50 -8.13 -9.17
C TRP A 12 10.43 -6.92 -8.99
N PRO A 13 10.58 -5.99 -9.95
CA PRO A 13 11.41 -4.80 -9.75
C PRO A 13 11.01 -3.95 -8.54
N LEU A 14 9.73 -3.96 -8.14
CA LEU A 14 9.23 -3.24 -6.97
C LEU A 14 9.71 -3.87 -5.64
N PHE A 15 10.16 -5.12 -5.68
CA PHE A 15 10.53 -5.92 -4.50
C PHE A 15 12.02 -6.27 -4.49
N HIS A 16 12.88 -5.41 -5.06
CA HIS A 16 14.33 -5.65 -5.19
C HIS A 16 15.07 -5.90 -3.86
N ASN A 17 14.49 -5.51 -2.71
CA ASN A 17 15.04 -5.78 -1.39
C ASN A 17 14.57 -7.12 -0.78
N TYR A 18 13.80 -7.91 -1.52
CA TYR A 18 13.20 -9.17 -1.08
C TYR A 18 13.50 -10.26 -2.11
N VAL A 19 13.18 -11.51 -1.77
CA VAL A 19 13.16 -12.63 -2.72
C VAL A 19 11.74 -12.68 -3.33
N PRO A 20 11.49 -12.14 -4.54
CA PRO A 20 10.14 -11.94 -5.05
C PRO A 20 9.34 -13.24 -5.22
N GLU A 21 10.03 -14.36 -5.44
CA GLU A 21 9.44 -15.70 -5.56
C GLU A 21 8.82 -16.21 -4.26
N SER A 22 9.28 -15.69 -3.12
CA SER A 22 8.76 -16.05 -1.80
C SER A 22 7.51 -15.25 -1.39
N ILE A 23 7.17 -14.21 -2.15
CA ILE A 23 6.00 -13.37 -1.88
C ILE A 23 4.74 -14.08 -2.37
N ASP A 24 3.89 -14.48 -1.44
CA ASP A 24 2.58 -15.07 -1.71
C ASP A 24 1.56 -13.92 -1.89
N PRO A 25 0.99 -13.70 -3.09
CA PRO A 25 0.07 -12.60 -3.34
C PRO A 25 -1.22 -12.68 -2.49
N VAL A 26 -1.63 -13.88 -2.06
CA VAL A 26 -2.83 -14.07 -1.23
C VAL A 26 -2.52 -13.72 0.22
N ARG A 27 -1.41 -14.25 0.76
CA ARG A 27 -1.04 -14.03 2.17
C ARG A 27 -0.43 -12.64 2.42
N ASN A 28 0.37 -12.15 1.49
CA ASN A 28 1.11 -10.88 1.60
C ASN A 28 0.41 -9.73 0.86
N TRP A 29 -0.89 -9.85 0.57
CA TRP A 29 -1.64 -8.88 -0.24
C TRP A 29 -1.50 -7.42 0.23
N LYS A 30 -1.51 -7.14 1.55
CA LYS A 30 -1.35 -5.77 2.09
C LYS A 30 0.00 -5.18 1.70
N PHE A 31 1.05 -5.98 1.84
CA PHE A 31 2.40 -5.59 1.47
C PHE A 31 2.52 -5.36 -0.04
N VAL A 32 1.93 -6.24 -0.85
CA VAL A 32 1.91 -6.06 -2.32
C VAL A 32 1.21 -4.77 -2.71
N ILE A 33 0.01 -4.51 -2.17
CA ILE A 33 -0.76 -3.29 -2.43
C ILE A 33 0.03 -2.05 -2.00
N LYS A 34 0.55 -1.99 -0.77
CA LYS A 34 1.33 -0.84 -0.29
C LYS A 34 2.53 -0.55 -1.21
N THR A 35 3.28 -1.58 -1.58
CA THR A 35 4.46 -1.41 -2.45
C THR A 35 4.06 -0.86 -3.82
N VAL A 36 3.00 -1.40 -4.44
CA VAL A 36 2.50 -0.91 -5.73
C VAL A 36 1.94 0.51 -5.63
N MET A 37 1.26 0.85 -4.55
CA MET A 37 0.75 2.21 -4.31
C MET A 37 1.87 3.26 -4.18
N VAL A 38 3.03 2.85 -3.64
CA VAL A 38 4.16 3.75 -3.39
C VAL A 38 5.06 3.89 -4.62
N ALA A 39 5.34 2.80 -5.32
CA ALA A 39 6.38 2.74 -6.34
C ALA A 39 5.94 2.12 -7.68
N GLY A 40 4.69 1.67 -7.78
CA GLY A 40 4.17 1.02 -8.97
C GLY A 40 4.02 1.97 -10.16
N THR A 41 4.28 1.43 -11.35
CA THR A 41 3.81 1.99 -12.62
C THR A 41 2.29 1.87 -12.75
N TRP A 42 1.71 2.55 -13.74
CA TRP A 42 0.27 2.48 -14.00
C TRP A 42 -0.20 1.06 -14.29
N GLU A 43 0.55 0.30 -15.11
CA GLU A 43 0.22 -1.09 -15.46
C GLU A 43 0.25 -2.01 -14.23
N GLN A 44 1.23 -1.80 -13.33
CA GLN A 44 1.32 -2.55 -12.08
C GLN A 44 0.19 -2.20 -11.11
N LEU A 45 -0.23 -0.93 -11.10
CA LEU A 45 -1.35 -0.47 -10.31
C LEU A 45 -2.68 -1.03 -10.81
N GLU A 46 -2.89 -1.00 -12.13
CA GLU A 46 -4.07 -1.59 -12.77
C GLU A 46 -4.18 -3.08 -12.45
N TRP A 47 -3.06 -3.82 -12.58
CA TRP A 47 -3.03 -5.23 -12.21
C TRP A 47 -3.44 -5.44 -10.74
N ALA A 48 -2.89 -4.65 -9.82
CA ALA A 48 -3.20 -4.77 -8.41
C ALA A 48 -4.68 -4.45 -8.13
N ALA A 49 -5.23 -3.42 -8.77
CA ALA A 49 -6.63 -3.05 -8.67
C ALA A 49 -7.57 -4.15 -9.20
N GLN A 50 -7.25 -4.77 -10.33
CA GLN A 50 -8.03 -5.89 -10.90
C GLN A 50 -7.91 -7.17 -10.06
N THR A 51 -6.77 -7.37 -9.40
CA THR A 51 -6.46 -8.57 -8.60
C THR A 51 -7.10 -8.52 -7.21
N TYR A 52 -6.97 -7.39 -6.51
CA TYR A 52 -7.42 -7.27 -5.12
C TYR A 52 -8.73 -6.50 -4.96
N GLY A 53 -9.11 -5.69 -5.96
CA GLY A 53 -10.31 -4.86 -5.90
C GLY A 53 -10.16 -3.62 -5.03
N ARG A 54 -11.11 -2.70 -5.19
CA ARG A 54 -11.14 -1.41 -4.48
C ARG A 54 -11.19 -1.58 -2.95
N ASP A 55 -11.97 -2.54 -2.45
CA ASP A 55 -12.17 -2.74 -1.01
C ASP A 55 -10.86 -3.07 -0.27
N ARG A 56 -9.98 -3.86 -0.91
CA ARG A 56 -8.66 -4.20 -0.33
C ARG A 56 -7.73 -2.98 -0.33
N PHE A 57 -7.75 -2.15 -1.38
CA PHE A 57 -7.01 -0.89 -1.39
C PHE A 57 -7.50 0.05 -0.30
N GLU A 58 -8.82 0.18 -0.17
CA GLU A 58 -9.44 1.00 0.85
C GLU A 58 -9.08 0.53 2.27
N GLN A 59 -9.11 -0.79 2.50
CA GLN A 59 -8.68 -1.38 3.75
C GLN A 59 -7.21 -1.04 4.06
N VAL A 60 -6.30 -1.16 3.08
CA VAL A 60 -4.88 -0.86 3.28
C VAL A 60 -4.65 0.60 3.63
N VAL A 61 -5.31 1.54 2.95
CA VAL A 61 -5.17 2.97 3.22
C VAL A 61 -5.73 3.30 4.61
N ARG A 62 -6.93 2.81 4.94
CA ARG A 62 -7.58 3.05 6.22
C ARG A 62 -6.73 2.55 7.39
N GLU A 63 -6.29 1.29 7.33
CA GLU A 63 -5.44 0.71 8.37
C GLU A 63 -4.07 1.41 8.48
N ASP A 64 -3.52 1.93 7.39
CA ASP A 64 -2.27 2.70 7.43
C ASP A 64 -2.45 4.05 8.14
N LEU A 65 -3.55 4.77 7.85
CA LEU A 65 -3.87 6.07 8.45
C LEU A 65 -4.15 5.96 9.96
N GLU A 66 -4.87 4.91 10.36
CA GLU A 66 -5.21 4.60 11.76
C GLU A 66 -4.04 3.96 12.51
N GLY A 67 -3.10 3.35 11.79
CA GLY A 67 -1.98 2.61 12.35
C GLY A 67 -0.66 3.35 12.25
N ASN A 68 0.32 2.66 11.65
CA ASN A 68 1.72 3.07 11.64
C ASN A 68 2.04 4.21 10.66
N ARG A 69 1.10 4.62 9.79
CA ARG A 69 1.32 5.64 8.75
C ARG A 69 2.60 5.37 7.95
N GLU A 70 2.72 4.13 7.46
CA GLU A 70 3.90 3.67 6.71
C GLU A 70 3.95 4.26 5.31
N LEU A 71 2.80 4.64 4.75
CA LEU A 71 2.75 5.33 3.48
C LEU A 71 3.32 6.75 3.62
N PRO A 72 4.14 7.21 2.66
CA PRO A 72 4.50 8.63 2.58
C PRO A 72 3.23 9.48 2.50
N ARG A 73 3.19 10.62 3.20
CA ARG A 73 2.00 11.49 3.23
C ARG A 73 1.46 11.85 1.85
N PRO A 74 2.28 12.17 0.83
CA PRO A 74 1.76 12.45 -0.51
C PRO A 74 1.01 11.25 -1.12
N VAL A 75 1.51 10.04 -0.91
CA VAL A 75 0.87 8.80 -1.36
C VAL A 75 -0.44 8.58 -0.61
N ALA A 76 -0.41 8.67 0.72
CA ALA A 76 -1.62 8.53 1.54
C ALA A 76 -2.69 9.59 1.16
N ASN A 77 -2.27 10.82 0.87
CA ASN A 77 -3.16 11.90 0.44
C ASN A 77 -3.76 11.64 -0.95
N PHE A 78 -2.95 11.20 -1.91
CA PHE A 78 -3.44 10.81 -3.23
C PHE A 78 -4.53 9.74 -3.12
N TRP A 79 -4.28 8.69 -2.33
CA TRP A 79 -5.23 7.59 -2.18
C TRP A 79 -6.47 7.97 -1.37
N SER A 80 -6.36 8.89 -0.41
CA SER A 80 -7.53 9.47 0.27
C SER A 80 -8.47 10.14 -0.73
N ILE A 81 -7.93 10.95 -1.65
CA ILE A 81 -8.70 11.60 -2.71
C ILE A 81 -9.28 10.55 -3.68
N ALA A 82 -8.47 9.60 -4.12
CA ALA A 82 -8.90 8.60 -5.11
C ALA A 82 -10.00 7.66 -4.57
N LEU A 83 -9.98 7.33 -3.28
CA LEU A 83 -10.93 6.41 -2.67
C LEU A 83 -12.17 7.13 -2.12
N TRP A 84 -11.99 8.26 -1.44
CA TRP A 84 -13.05 8.92 -0.68
C TRP A 84 -13.42 10.30 -1.22
N GLY A 85 -12.70 10.82 -2.23
CA GLY A 85 -12.95 12.16 -2.78
C GLY A 85 -12.44 13.30 -1.91
N GLU A 86 -11.79 13.00 -0.78
CA GLU A 86 -11.37 13.98 0.21
C GLU A 86 -9.86 13.91 0.47
N PRO A 87 -9.14 15.06 0.51
CA PRO A 87 -7.75 15.08 0.90
C PRO A 87 -7.59 14.81 2.41
N LEU A 88 -6.40 14.36 2.80
CA LEU A 88 -6.05 14.28 4.21
C LEU A 88 -6.04 15.68 4.84
N PRO A 89 -6.47 15.82 6.10
CA PRO A 89 -6.40 17.08 6.80
C PRO A 89 -4.96 17.60 6.81
N PRO A 90 -4.78 18.94 6.75
CA PRO A 90 -3.46 19.54 6.88
C PRO A 90 -2.83 19.12 8.21
N LEU A 91 -1.51 18.90 8.21
CA LEU A 91 -0.78 18.66 9.45
C LEU A 91 -0.95 19.88 10.36
N GLN A 92 -1.21 19.64 11.64
CA GLN A 92 -1.28 20.74 12.60
C GLN A 92 0.11 21.34 12.83
N LYS A 93 0.17 22.59 13.30
CA LYS A 93 1.43 23.27 13.60
C LYS A 93 2.23 22.47 14.65
N GLY A 94 3.38 21.94 14.25
CA GLY A 94 4.24 21.10 15.09
C GLY A 94 4.05 19.59 14.90
N GLU A 95 3.01 19.15 14.19
CA GLU A 95 2.81 17.75 13.83
C GLU A 95 3.80 17.34 12.72
N ARG A 96 4.37 16.14 12.83
CA ARG A 96 5.23 15.57 11.78
C ARG A 96 4.63 14.25 11.31
N TRP A 97 4.43 14.11 10.01
CA TRP A 97 4.13 12.81 9.41
C TRP A 97 5.34 11.90 9.55
N LYS A 98 5.24 10.90 10.41
CA LYS A 98 6.32 9.95 10.65
C LYS A 98 5.75 8.53 10.63
N PRO A 99 6.43 7.59 9.96
CA PRO A 99 6.18 6.18 10.18
C PRO A 99 6.32 5.89 11.66
N THR A 100 5.23 5.46 12.28
CA THR A 100 5.17 5.09 13.69
C THR A 100 5.39 3.59 13.75
N ARG A 101 6.60 3.14 14.11
CA ARG A 101 6.81 1.71 14.35
C ARG A 101 6.11 1.34 15.66
N LYS A 102 5.12 0.43 15.62
CA LYS A 102 4.75 -0.32 16.83
C LYS A 102 5.89 -1.30 17.13
N ILE A 103 6.54 -1.14 18.28
CA ILE A 103 7.40 -2.17 18.86
C ILE A 103 6.43 -3.08 19.64
N PRO A 104 6.18 -4.33 19.23
CA PRO A 104 5.34 -5.22 20.02
C PRO A 104 6.09 -5.56 21.31
N GLY A 105 5.55 -5.17 22.47
CA GLY A 105 6.06 -5.58 23.78
C GLY A 105 6.99 -4.62 24.52
N VAL A 106 6.92 -3.31 24.25
CA VAL A 106 7.43 -2.27 25.17
C VAL A 106 6.27 -1.40 25.64
#